data_AF-A0A7S1SHH2-F1
#
_entry.id   AF-A0A7S1SHH2-F1
#
_cell.length_a   1.000
_cell.length_b   1.000
_cell.length_c   1.000
_cell.angle_alpha   90.00
_cell.angle_beta   90.00
_cell.angle_gamma   90.00
#
_symmetry.space_group_name_H-M   'P 1'
#
loop_
_entity.id
_entity.type
_entity.pdbx_description
1 polymer ?
#
loop_
_entity_poly.entity_id
_entity_poly.type
_entity_poly.pdbx_seq_one_letter_code
_entity_poly.pdbx_strand_id
1 'polypeptide(L)'
;MASAPNAAQALAEYEQIYQPKVFNVKGSRWTNWGYVLIGCSTVIMAMQAAGLGPAEIWKRADDVTTVLFTFELLFRIYELEYEFFVGEERNWNFFDTLVVAISIASMAISAWAAQDASGKGGNSLAMNKMKVLRALRLLRLFRIFRALKSVEKVNQCVETLLTGLVKVFVGFVTVVALSALLLTMGVAAFAGGKAWLREHALPTMPQID
;
A
#
# COMPACT_ATOMS: atom_id res chain seq x y z
N MET A 1 14.96 31.02 -29.91
CA MET A 1 15.29 30.65 -28.52
C MET A 1 14.08 29.92 -27.96
N ALA A 2 14.11 28.59 -27.93
CA ALA A 2 13.01 27.80 -27.37
C ALA A 2 13.02 27.99 -25.85
N SER A 3 11.95 28.53 -25.30
CA SER A 3 11.76 28.66 -23.86
C SER A 3 11.85 27.28 -23.21
N ALA A 4 12.74 27.12 -22.23
CA ALA A 4 12.83 25.88 -21.46
C ALA A 4 11.44 25.52 -20.91
N PRO A 5 11.00 24.26 -21.04
CA PRO A 5 9.70 23.85 -20.53
C PRO A 5 9.65 24.13 -19.03
N ASN A 6 8.56 24.76 -18.57
CA ASN A 6 8.36 25.03 -17.15
C ASN A 6 8.42 23.69 -16.39
N ALA A 7 9.04 23.64 -15.21
CA ALA A 7 9.17 22.40 -14.44
C ALA A 7 7.81 21.68 -14.24
N ALA A 8 6.71 22.42 -14.17
CA ALA A 8 5.35 21.87 -14.13
C ALA A 8 4.92 21.15 -15.43
N GLN A 9 5.38 21.60 -16.60
CA GLN A 9 5.15 20.93 -17.89
C GLN A 9 6.02 19.67 -18.01
N ALA A 10 7.28 19.72 -17.57
CA ALA A 10 8.15 18.55 -17.53
C ALA A 10 7.64 17.48 -16.54
N LEU A 11 7.04 17.90 -15.41
CA LEU A 11 6.39 17.01 -14.45
C LEU A 11 5.07 16.44 -15.00
N ALA A 12 4.23 17.25 -15.67
CA ALA A 12 3.02 16.76 -16.32
C ALA A 12 3.35 15.79 -17.47
N GLU A 13 4.44 16.02 -18.21
CA GLU A 13 4.95 15.12 -19.23
C GLU A 13 5.51 13.82 -18.60
N TYR A 14 6.16 13.89 -17.43
CA TYR A 14 6.63 12.72 -16.67
C TYR A 14 5.48 11.89 -16.08
N GLU A 15 4.42 12.54 -15.59
CA GLU A 15 3.24 11.90 -15.00
C GLU A 15 2.39 11.19 -16.07
N GLN A 16 2.56 11.54 -17.35
CA GLN A 16 1.88 10.96 -18.51
C GLN A 16 2.59 9.72 -19.12
N ILE A 17 3.75 9.29 -18.59
CA ILE A 17 4.60 8.22 -19.20
C ILE A 17 4.14 6.79 -18.84
N TYR A 18 3.09 6.58 -18.04
CA TYR A 18 2.52 5.23 -17.88
C TYR A 18 1.42 4.98 -18.92
N GLN A 19 1.83 4.58 -20.13
CA GLN A 19 0.92 4.02 -21.14
C GLN A 19 1.06 2.49 -21.11
N PRO A 20 0.00 1.73 -20.74
CA PRO A 20 0.06 0.28 -20.75
C PRO A 20 0.33 -0.22 -22.19
N LYS A 21 1.46 -0.89 -22.41
CA LYS A 21 1.83 -1.40 -23.75
C LYS A 21 0.94 -2.54 -24.23
N VAL A 22 0.55 -3.47 -23.35
CA VAL A 22 -0.18 -4.70 -23.73
C VAL A 22 -1.34 -5.00 -22.77
N PHE A 23 -1.09 -5.02 -21.47
CA PHE A 23 -2.10 -5.07 -20.42
C PHE A 23 -1.88 -3.94 -19.42
N ASN A 24 -2.84 -3.75 -18.53
CA ASN A 24 -2.74 -2.81 -17.43
C ASN A 24 -2.39 -3.59 -16.15
N VAL A 25 -1.09 -3.81 -15.91
CA VAL A 25 -0.60 -4.49 -14.70
C VAL A 25 -0.91 -3.71 -13.42
N LYS A 26 -1.05 -2.38 -13.47
CA LYS A 26 -1.51 -1.57 -12.31
C LYS A 26 -3.03 -1.65 -12.09
N GLY A 27 -3.77 -2.27 -13.00
CA GLY A 27 -5.22 -2.40 -12.92
C GLY A 27 -5.67 -3.28 -11.75
N SER A 28 -6.85 -2.98 -11.21
CA SER A 28 -7.48 -3.79 -10.15
C SER A 28 -7.66 -5.25 -10.57
N ARG A 29 -7.98 -5.53 -11.84
CA ARG A 29 -8.15 -6.89 -12.36
C ARG A 29 -6.88 -7.73 -12.26
N TRP A 30 -5.73 -7.17 -12.67
CA TRP A 30 -4.44 -7.86 -12.61
C TRP A 30 -3.99 -8.07 -11.16
N THR A 31 -4.16 -7.04 -10.33
CA THR A 31 -3.82 -7.10 -8.91
C THR A 31 -4.65 -8.16 -8.17
N ASN A 32 -5.96 -8.22 -8.41
CA ASN A 32 -6.86 -9.21 -7.84
C ASN A 32 -6.49 -10.63 -8.31
N TRP A 33 -6.12 -10.79 -9.57
CA TRP A 33 -5.65 -12.08 -10.08
C TRP A 33 -4.39 -12.57 -9.35
N GLY A 34 -3.43 -11.68 -9.10
CA GLY A 34 -2.26 -11.99 -8.26
C GLY A 34 -2.63 -12.40 -6.83
N TYR A 35 -3.62 -11.75 -6.21
CA TYR A 35 -4.10 -12.14 -4.88
C TYR A 35 -4.79 -13.51 -4.87
N VAL A 36 -5.53 -13.86 -5.92
CA VAL A 36 -6.10 -15.20 -6.07
C VAL A 36 -4.99 -16.25 -6.15
N LEU A 37 -3.92 -16.01 -6.91
CA LEU A 37 -2.77 -16.92 -6.96
C LEU A 37 -2.12 -17.10 -5.59
N ILE A 38 -1.96 -16.02 -4.82
CA ILE A 38 -1.43 -16.09 -3.45
C ILE A 38 -2.35 -16.94 -2.56
N GLY A 39 -3.66 -16.71 -2.63
CA GLY A 39 -4.66 -17.50 -1.88
C GLY A 39 -4.66 -18.98 -2.27
N CYS A 40 -4.60 -19.31 -3.56
CA CYS A 40 -4.48 -20.69 -4.01
C CYS A 40 -3.17 -21.34 -3.52
N SER A 41 -2.06 -20.60 -3.59
CA SER A 41 -0.75 -21.08 -3.10
C SER A 41 -0.77 -21.37 -1.60
N THR A 42 -1.43 -20.53 -0.80
CA THR A 42 -1.52 -20.76 0.66
C THR A 42 -2.42 -21.94 0.99
N VAL A 43 -3.53 -22.14 0.26
CA VAL A 43 -4.39 -23.31 0.41
C VAL A 43 -3.63 -24.59 0.06
N ILE A 44 -2.88 -24.62 -1.05
CA ILE A 44 -2.03 -25.77 -1.42
C ILE A 44 -1.03 -26.10 -0.30
N MET A 45 -0.36 -25.09 0.25
CA MET A 45 0.58 -25.25 1.38
C MET A 45 -0.12 -25.79 2.63
N ALA A 46 -1.30 -25.27 2.96
CA ALA A 46 -2.07 -25.70 4.12
C ALA A 46 -2.56 -27.15 3.98
N MET A 47 -3.05 -27.54 2.80
CA MET A 47 -3.49 -28.90 2.52
C MET A 47 -2.31 -29.88 2.54
N GLN A 48 -1.15 -29.48 2.01
CA GLN A 48 0.08 -30.26 2.12
C GLN A 48 0.52 -30.44 3.59
N ALA A 49 0.44 -29.39 4.41
CA ALA A 49 0.77 -29.45 5.84
C ALA A 49 -0.22 -30.31 6.64
N ALA A 50 -1.50 -30.32 6.24
CA ALA A 50 -2.53 -31.16 6.83
C ALA A 50 -2.41 -32.65 6.43
N GLY A 51 -1.52 -33.00 5.49
CA GLY A 51 -1.32 -34.38 5.04
C GLY A 51 -2.49 -34.96 4.25
N LEU A 52 -3.35 -34.10 3.68
CA LEU A 52 -4.55 -34.53 2.97
C LEU A 52 -4.20 -35.02 1.56
N GLY A 53 -3.98 -36.32 1.38
CA GLY A 53 -3.79 -36.94 0.05
C GLY A 53 -2.32 -37.08 -0.39
N PRO A 54 -2.09 -37.54 -1.63
CA PRO A 54 -0.75 -37.93 -2.10
C PRO A 54 0.24 -36.76 -2.15
N ALA A 55 1.40 -36.92 -1.48
CA ALA A 55 2.44 -35.88 -1.40
C ALA A 55 2.97 -35.41 -2.77
N GLU A 56 2.99 -36.30 -3.77
CA GLU A 56 3.43 -35.98 -5.14
C GLU A 56 2.49 -34.99 -5.85
N ILE A 57 1.19 -35.06 -5.58
CA ILE A 57 0.20 -34.14 -6.18
C ILE A 57 0.43 -32.73 -5.63
N TRP A 58 0.62 -32.61 -4.32
CA TRP A 58 0.89 -31.33 -3.67
C TRP A 58 2.22 -30.73 -4.11
N LYS A 59 3.25 -31.56 -4.28
CA LYS A 59 4.54 -31.12 -4.80
C LYS A 59 4.40 -30.56 -6.22
N ARG A 60 3.70 -31.26 -7.12
CA ARG A 60 3.43 -30.78 -8.48
C ARG A 60 2.62 -29.49 -8.49
N ALA A 61 1.60 -29.38 -7.64
CA ALA A 61 0.78 -28.17 -7.53
C ALA A 61 1.61 -26.94 -7.08
N ASP A 62 2.53 -27.16 -6.14
CA ASP A 62 3.45 -26.12 -5.64
C ASP A 62 4.49 -25.69 -6.70
N ASP A 63 4.98 -26.63 -7.50
CA ASP A 63 5.86 -26.36 -8.65
C ASP A 63 5.12 -25.54 -9.73
N VAL A 64 3.89 -25.95 -10.11
CA VAL A 64 3.05 -25.21 -11.07
C VAL A 64 2.77 -23.80 -10.58
N THR A 65 2.45 -23.64 -9.30
CA THR A 65 2.19 -22.33 -8.71
C THR A 65 3.44 -21.45 -8.74
N THR A 66 4.62 -22.02 -8.50
CA THR A 66 5.90 -21.30 -8.62
C THR A 66 6.13 -20.81 -10.04
N VAL A 67 5.87 -21.65 -11.06
CA VAL A 67 5.98 -21.27 -12.46
C VAL A 67 5.00 -20.16 -12.83
N LEU A 68 3.75 -20.23 -12.36
CA LEU A 68 2.75 -19.16 -12.58
C LEU A 68 3.20 -17.82 -11.99
N PHE A 69 3.75 -17.81 -10.77
CA PHE A 69 4.32 -16.59 -10.19
C PHE A 69 5.54 -16.07 -10.95
N THR A 70 6.38 -16.96 -11.48
CA THR A 70 7.49 -16.55 -12.34
C THR A 70 6.98 -15.84 -13.60
N PHE A 71 5.96 -16.40 -14.27
CA PHE A 71 5.36 -15.73 -15.42
C PHE A 71 4.70 -14.40 -15.04
N GLU A 72 3.95 -14.34 -13.94
CA GLU A 72 3.36 -13.09 -13.45
C GLU A 72 4.42 -12.00 -13.24
N LEU A 73 5.55 -12.35 -12.62
CA LEU A 73 6.67 -11.44 -12.39
C LEU A 73 7.30 -10.99 -13.70
N LEU A 74 7.53 -11.90 -14.64
CA LEU A 74 8.10 -11.59 -15.95
C LEU A 74 7.19 -10.64 -16.75
N PHE A 75 5.88 -10.87 -16.75
CA PHE A 75 4.92 -9.96 -17.37
C PHE A 75 4.96 -8.57 -16.71
N ARG A 76 5.05 -8.52 -15.38
CA ARG A 76 5.17 -7.25 -14.65
C ARG A 76 6.46 -6.50 -15.01
N ILE A 77 7.59 -7.20 -15.13
CA ILE A 77 8.86 -6.59 -15.54
C ILE A 77 8.78 -6.10 -17.00
N TYR A 78 8.17 -6.88 -17.89
CA TYR A 78 7.99 -6.52 -19.30
C TYR A 78 7.11 -5.28 -19.47
N GLU A 79 6.08 -5.10 -18.66
CA GLU A 79 5.22 -3.91 -18.75
C GLU A 79 5.74 -2.67 -18.04
N LEU A 80 6.34 -2.82 -16.86
CA LEU A 80 6.80 -1.67 -16.07
C LEU A 80 8.21 -1.23 -16.44
N GLU A 81 9.03 -2.10 -17.05
CA GLU A 81 10.41 -1.83 -17.48
C GLU A 81 11.21 -1.06 -16.42
N TYR A 82 11.56 0.21 -16.69
CA TYR A 82 12.31 1.07 -15.76
C TYR A 82 11.54 1.40 -14.48
N GLU A 83 10.22 1.57 -14.57
CA GLU A 83 9.36 1.87 -13.42
C GLU A 83 9.32 0.72 -12.41
N PHE A 84 9.59 -0.51 -12.86
CA PHE A 84 9.70 -1.67 -11.96
C PHE A 84 10.78 -1.47 -10.89
N PHE A 85 11.91 -0.86 -11.28
CA PHE A 85 13.10 -0.70 -10.43
C PHE A 85 13.17 0.66 -9.72
N VAL A 86 12.61 1.71 -10.32
CA VAL A 86 12.76 3.09 -9.81
C VAL A 86 11.45 3.68 -9.28
N GLY A 87 10.31 3.06 -9.55
CA GLY A 87 9.01 3.54 -9.08
C GLY A 87 8.82 3.48 -7.56
N GLU A 88 7.74 4.09 -7.07
CA GLU A 88 7.37 4.10 -5.65
C GLU A 88 7.24 2.69 -5.06
N GLU A 89 6.86 1.73 -5.89
CA GLU A 89 6.67 0.33 -5.50
C GLU A 89 7.94 -0.53 -5.60
N ARG A 90 9.12 0.07 -5.84
CA ARG A 90 10.39 -0.66 -6.05
C ARG A 90 10.73 -1.66 -4.95
N ASN A 91 10.48 -1.29 -3.68
CA ASN A 91 10.80 -2.15 -2.53
C ASN A 91 9.95 -3.43 -2.57
N TRP A 92 8.67 -3.27 -2.91
CA TRP A 92 7.73 -4.37 -3.04
C TRP A 92 8.02 -5.23 -4.28
N ASN A 93 8.40 -4.61 -5.39
CA ASN A 93 8.78 -5.31 -6.62
C ASN A 93 10.08 -6.11 -6.45
N PHE A 94 11.08 -5.55 -5.76
CA PHE A 94 12.32 -6.23 -5.41
C PHE A 94 12.06 -7.41 -4.48
N PHE A 95 11.21 -7.21 -3.47
CA PHE A 95 10.80 -8.27 -2.56
C PHE A 95 10.07 -9.41 -3.31
N ASP A 96 9.13 -9.10 -4.21
CA ASP A 96 8.44 -10.10 -5.04
C ASP A 96 9.45 -10.89 -5.91
N THR A 97 10.42 -10.19 -6.51
CA THR A 97 11.50 -10.79 -7.29
C THR A 97 12.34 -11.75 -6.44
N LEU A 98 12.73 -11.35 -5.23
CA LEU A 98 13.50 -12.17 -4.30
C LEU A 98 12.73 -13.44 -3.93
N VAL A 99 11.45 -13.31 -3.61
CA VAL A 99 10.60 -14.44 -3.23
C VAL A 99 10.44 -15.44 -4.39
N VAL A 100 10.25 -14.95 -5.62
CA VAL A 100 10.19 -15.81 -6.82
C VAL A 100 11.55 -16.48 -7.09
N ALA A 101 12.66 -15.75 -6.99
CA ALA A 101 14.00 -16.30 -7.20
C ALA A 101 14.33 -17.43 -6.20
N ILE A 102 14.02 -17.22 -4.93
CA ILE A 102 14.15 -18.24 -3.88
C ILE A 102 13.28 -19.46 -4.17
N SER A 103 12.09 -19.24 -4.71
CA SER A 103 11.14 -20.31 -5.05
C SER A 103 11.65 -21.18 -6.19
N ILE A 104 12.24 -20.57 -7.22
CA ILE A 104 12.90 -21.26 -8.33
C ILE A 104 14.14 -22.01 -7.83
N ALA A 105 14.98 -21.38 -7.00
CA ALA A 105 16.15 -22.02 -6.41
C ALA A 105 15.77 -23.27 -5.59
N SER A 106 14.70 -23.17 -4.79
CA SER A 106 14.18 -24.31 -4.02
C SER A 106 13.70 -25.45 -4.93
N MET A 107 13.00 -25.12 -6.03
CA MET A 107 12.56 -26.10 -7.03
C MET A 107 13.77 -26.77 -7.71
N ALA A 108 14.79 -26.00 -8.09
CA ALA A 108 16.04 -26.52 -8.68
C ALA A 108 16.78 -27.44 -7.70
N ILE A 109 17.01 -27.00 -6.45
CA ILE A 109 17.67 -27.83 -5.43
C ILE A 109 16.91 -29.14 -5.20
N SER A 110 15.56 -29.09 -5.19
CA SER A 110 14.73 -30.29 -5.04
C SER A 110 14.87 -31.26 -6.22
N ALA A 111 14.96 -30.74 -7.45
CA ALA A 111 15.17 -31.55 -8.65
C ALA A 111 16.56 -32.20 -8.67
N TRP A 112 17.60 -31.42 -8.33
CA TRP A 112 18.98 -31.92 -8.27
C TRP A 112 19.14 -32.99 -7.17
N ALA A 113 18.54 -32.78 -6.00
CA ALA A 113 18.57 -33.75 -4.91
C ALA A 113 17.87 -35.08 -5.25
N ALA A 114 16.81 -35.04 -6.06
CA ALA A 114 16.12 -36.25 -6.53
C ALA A 114 17.00 -37.07 -7.49
N GLN A 115 17.88 -36.40 -8.26
CA GLN A 115 18.80 -37.05 -9.18
C GLN A 115 19.97 -37.71 -8.44
N ASP A 116 20.54 -37.04 -7.44
CA ASP A 116 21.61 -37.58 -6.57
C ASP A 116 21.17 -38.80 -5.75
N ALA A 117 19.91 -38.88 -5.34
CA ALA A 117 19.39 -40.03 -4.57
C ALA A 117 19.43 -41.35 -5.34
N SER A 118 19.56 -41.31 -6.68
CA SER A 118 19.72 -42.50 -7.53
C SER A 118 21.16 -43.03 -7.60
N GLY A 119 22.14 -42.28 -7.04
CA GLY A 119 23.56 -42.62 -7.08
C GLY A 119 24.24 -42.51 -5.71
N LYS A 120 24.30 -43.64 -4.98
CA LYS A 120 25.21 -43.94 -3.85
C LYS A 120 25.21 -43.01 -2.62
N GLY A 121 24.90 -43.62 -1.47
CA GLY A 121 25.53 -43.29 -0.18
C GLY A 121 24.85 -42.20 0.64
N GLY A 122 23.94 -42.61 1.52
CA GLY A 122 23.38 -41.76 2.56
C GLY A 122 24.48 -41.14 3.41
N ASN A 123 24.56 -39.82 3.42
CA ASN A 123 25.44 -39.07 4.30
C ASN A 123 24.70 -37.81 4.78
N SER A 124 25.02 -37.36 5.98
CA SER A 124 24.48 -36.18 6.73
C SER A 124 24.02 -34.97 5.88
N LEU A 125 24.64 -34.76 4.72
CA LEU A 125 24.26 -33.77 3.71
C LEU A 125 22.80 -33.85 3.26
N ALA A 126 22.23 -35.05 3.06
CA ALA A 126 20.83 -35.22 2.63
C ALA A 126 19.82 -34.69 3.67
N MET A 127 20.14 -34.86 4.95
CA MET A 127 19.30 -34.45 6.07
C MET A 127 19.33 -32.93 6.25
N ASN A 128 20.48 -32.29 6.02
CA ASN A 128 20.60 -30.82 5.98
C ASN A 128 19.90 -30.22 4.75
N LYS A 129 20.00 -30.86 3.57
CA LYS A 129 19.26 -30.44 2.37
C LYS A 129 17.75 -30.44 2.59
N MET A 130 17.19 -31.47 3.23
CA MET A 130 15.76 -31.52 3.57
C MET A 130 15.32 -30.39 4.52
N LYS A 131 16.15 -30.01 5.49
CA LYS A 131 15.89 -28.87 6.38
C LYS A 131 15.87 -27.55 5.63
N VAL A 132 16.83 -27.33 4.73
CA VAL A 132 16.90 -26.12 3.90
C VAL A 132 15.70 -26.06 2.97
N LEU A 133 15.35 -27.14 2.26
CA LEU A 133 14.17 -27.19 1.39
C LEU A 133 12.88 -26.86 2.15
N ARG A 134 12.75 -27.35 3.39
CA ARG A 134 11.62 -27.04 4.26
C ARG A 134 11.58 -25.56 4.66
N ALA A 135 12.72 -24.97 5.00
CA ALA A 135 12.82 -23.56 5.34
C ALA A 135 12.53 -22.65 4.13
N LEU A 136 13.10 -22.97 2.96
CA LEU A 136 12.87 -22.22 1.71
C LEU A 136 11.39 -22.24 1.30
N ARG A 137 10.66 -23.32 1.61
CA ARG A 137 9.23 -23.40 1.38
C ARG A 137 8.43 -22.40 2.22
N LEU A 138 8.84 -22.15 3.46
CA LEU A 138 8.20 -21.17 4.34
C LEU A 138 8.41 -19.72 3.87
N LEU A 139 9.51 -19.43 3.17
CA LEU A 139 9.75 -18.10 2.59
C LEU A 139 8.67 -17.71 1.57
N ARG A 140 7.97 -18.69 0.99
CA ARG A 140 6.81 -18.45 0.11
C ARG A 140 5.61 -17.89 0.86
N LEU A 141 5.49 -18.10 2.18
CA LEU A 141 4.46 -17.46 3.01
C LEU A 141 4.63 -15.95 3.02
N PHE A 142 5.84 -15.44 2.85
CA PHE A 142 6.08 -14.01 2.77
C PHE A 142 5.43 -13.36 1.54
N ARG A 143 4.95 -14.13 0.55
CA ARG A 143 4.07 -13.61 -0.51
C ARG A 143 2.81 -12.95 0.07
N ILE A 144 2.35 -13.35 1.26
CA ILE A 144 1.21 -12.71 1.94
C ILE A 144 1.49 -11.24 2.27
N PHE A 145 2.76 -10.85 2.43
CA PHE A 145 3.12 -9.44 2.64
C PHE A 145 2.78 -8.57 1.44
N ARG A 146 2.63 -9.15 0.25
CA ARG A 146 2.13 -8.42 -0.91
C ARG A 146 0.66 -8.00 -0.75
N ALA A 147 -0.13 -8.70 0.06
CA ALA A 147 -1.46 -8.25 0.47
C ALA A 147 -1.36 -7.07 1.46
N LEU A 148 -0.35 -7.06 2.33
CA LEU A 148 -0.12 -5.96 3.27
C LEU A 148 0.16 -4.63 2.56
N LYS A 149 0.81 -4.64 1.39
CA LYS A 149 0.97 -3.43 0.56
C LYS A 149 -0.37 -2.74 0.26
N SER A 150 -1.42 -3.50 -0.04
CA SER A 150 -2.74 -2.92 -0.28
C SER A 150 -3.38 -2.43 1.02
N VAL A 151 -3.13 -3.12 2.13
CA VAL A 151 -3.57 -2.69 3.45
C VAL A 151 -2.89 -1.40 3.87
N GLU A 152 -1.60 -1.21 3.56
CA GLU A 152 -0.84 0.01 3.84
C GLU A 152 -1.46 1.22 3.12
N LYS A 153 -1.80 1.06 1.84
CA LYS A 153 -2.51 2.11 1.07
C LYS A 153 -3.87 2.45 1.68
N VAL A 154 -4.63 1.44 2.11
CA VAL A 154 -5.91 1.67 2.80
C VAL A 154 -5.69 2.36 4.13
N ASN A 155 -4.67 1.97 4.89
CA ASN A 155 -4.34 2.55 6.19
C ASN A 155 -3.97 4.03 6.07
N GLN A 156 -3.15 4.40 5.08
CA GLN A 156 -2.83 5.80 4.77
C GLN A 156 -4.09 6.62 4.45
N CYS A 157 -5.03 6.04 3.70
CA CYS A 157 -6.32 6.68 3.41
C CYS A 157 -7.13 6.89 4.71
N VAL A 158 -7.24 5.87 5.56
CA VAL A 158 -7.94 5.97 6.85
C VAL A 158 -7.29 7.01 7.76
N GLU A 159 -5.97 7.04 7.86
CA GLU A 159 -5.23 8.03 8.64
C GLU A 159 -5.49 9.45 8.14
N THR A 160 -5.50 9.64 6.81
CA THR A 160 -5.79 10.94 6.19
C THR A 160 -7.22 11.39 6.48
N LEU A 161 -8.19 10.48 6.39
CA LEU A 161 -9.60 10.75 6.67
C LEU A 161 -9.84 11.10 8.14
N LEU A 162 -9.29 10.31 9.07
CA LEU A 162 -9.41 10.56 10.51
C LEU A 162 -8.74 11.87 10.91
N THR A 163 -7.53 12.12 10.40
CA THR A 163 -6.83 13.38 10.64
C THR A 163 -7.63 14.58 10.09
N GLY A 164 -8.23 14.42 8.90
CA GLY A 164 -9.13 15.41 8.32
C GLY A 164 -10.35 15.69 9.20
N LEU A 165 -11.01 14.64 9.69
CA LEU A 165 -12.18 14.75 10.56
C LEU A 165 -11.87 15.49 11.86
N VAL A 166 -10.75 15.16 12.50
CA VAL A 166 -10.29 15.86 13.72
C VAL A 166 -10.03 17.33 13.44
N LYS A 167 -9.35 17.66 12.33
CA LYS A 167 -9.09 19.06 11.94
C LYS A 167 -10.38 19.84 11.67
N VAL A 168 -11.35 19.24 11.00
CA VAL A 168 -12.66 19.86 10.76
C VAL A 168 -13.39 20.12 12.07
N PHE A 169 -13.37 19.15 13.00
CA PHE A 169 -13.98 19.30 14.31
C PHE A 169 -13.33 20.43 15.14
N VAL A 170 -11.99 20.46 15.19
CA VAL A 170 -11.24 21.54 15.85
C VAL A 170 -11.53 22.89 15.19
N GLY A 171 -11.59 22.94 13.86
CA GLY A 171 -11.95 24.16 13.12
C GLY A 171 -13.35 24.65 13.47
N PHE A 172 -14.33 23.74 13.53
CA PHE A 172 -15.70 24.05 13.91
C PHE A 172 -15.78 24.64 15.33
N VAL A 173 -15.15 23.98 16.32
CA VAL A 173 -15.07 24.48 17.70
C VAL A 173 -14.42 25.87 17.74
N THR A 174 -13.35 26.07 16.96
CA THR A 174 -12.66 27.37 16.87
C THR A 174 -13.57 28.46 16.33
N VAL A 175 -14.34 28.20 15.27
CA VAL A 175 -15.28 29.17 14.68
C VAL A 175 -16.38 29.54 15.67
N VAL A 176 -16.94 28.55 16.38
CA VAL A 176 -17.95 28.79 17.42
C VAL A 176 -17.36 29.67 18.53
N ALA A 177 -16.16 29.36 19.01
CA ALA A 177 -15.49 30.15 20.03
C ALA A 177 -15.22 31.60 19.60
N LEU A 178 -14.74 31.82 18.36
CA LEU A 178 -14.51 33.15 17.82
C LEU A 178 -15.83 33.93 17.66
N SER A 179 -16.90 33.27 17.19
CA SER A 179 -18.22 33.92 17.08
C SER A 179 -18.73 34.38 18.45
N ALA A 180 -18.56 33.57 19.49
CA ALA A 180 -18.93 33.92 20.86
C ALA A 180 -18.11 35.11 21.40
N LEU A 181 -16.80 35.17 21.11
CA LEU A 181 -15.94 36.29 21.49
C LEU A 181 -16.35 37.59 20.78
N LEU A 182 -16.65 37.53 19.48
CA LEU A 182 -17.11 38.70 18.74
C LEU A 182 -18.46 39.21 19.26
N LEU A 183 -19.38 38.29 19.59
CA LEU A 183 -20.68 38.65 20.17
C LEU A 183 -20.53 39.34 21.54
N THR A 184 -19.67 38.81 22.42
CA THR A 184 -19.45 39.44 23.74
C THR A 184 -18.81 40.83 23.63
N MET A 185 -17.84 41.01 22.74
CA MET A 185 -17.27 42.33 22.42
C MET A 185 -18.31 43.29 21.83
N GLY A 186 -19.17 42.82 20.93
CA GLY A 186 -20.26 43.62 20.35
C GLY A 186 -21.25 44.11 21.40
N VAL A 187 -21.66 43.24 22.33
CA VAL A 187 -22.54 43.61 23.45
C VAL A 187 -21.87 44.64 24.36
N ALA A 188 -20.59 44.46 24.68
CA ALA A 188 -19.84 45.41 25.51
C ALA A 188 -19.74 46.79 24.85
N ALA A 189 -19.42 46.85 23.55
CA ALA A 189 -19.35 48.09 22.79
C ALA A 189 -20.70 48.82 22.73
N PHE A 190 -21.80 48.08 22.49
CA PHE A 190 -23.14 48.66 22.46
C PHE A 190 -23.58 49.20 23.82
N ALA A 191 -23.26 48.49 24.90
CA ALA A 191 -23.51 48.97 26.26
C ALA A 191 -22.73 50.25 26.56
N GLY A 192 -21.44 50.30 26.22
CA GLY A 192 -20.59 51.48 26.40
C GLY A 192 -21.05 52.69 25.59
N GLY A 193 -21.43 52.48 24.32
CA GLY A 193 -21.93 53.57 23.46
C GLY A 193 -23.22 54.21 23.99
N LYS A 194 -24.15 53.40 24.51
CA LYS A 194 -25.37 53.91 25.17
C LYS A 194 -25.06 54.71 26.45
N ALA A 195 -24.07 54.27 27.23
CA ALA A 195 -23.66 54.99 28.43
C ALA A 195 -23.08 56.37 28.09
N TRP A 196 -22.17 56.43 27.10
CA TRP A 196 -21.58 57.69 26.63
C TRP A 196 -22.62 58.69 26.10
N LEU A 197 -23.59 58.20 25.32
CA LEU A 197 -24.69 59.03 24.79
C LEU A 197 -25.58 59.59 25.91
N ARG A 198 -25.79 58.86 27.01
CA ARG A 198 -26.57 59.35 28.15
C ARG A 198 -25.86 60.50 28.87
N GLU A 199 -24.54 60.41 29.01
CA GLU A 199 -23.74 61.46 29.65
C GLU A 199 -23.62 62.72 28.78
N HIS A 200 -23.57 62.57 27.45
CA HIS A 200 -23.47 63.68 26.50
C HIS A 200 -24.83 64.08 25.89
N ALA A 201 -25.95 63.57 26.42
CA ALA A 201 -27.27 63.99 26.01
C ALA A 201 -27.48 65.46 26.40
N LEU A 202 -27.84 66.29 25.42
CA LEU A 202 -28.02 67.74 25.58
C LEU A 202 -29.05 68.07 26.69
N PRO A 203 -28.84 69.15 27.47
CA PRO A 203 -29.77 69.57 28.50
C PRO A 203 -31.16 69.81 27.91
N THR A 204 -32.20 69.32 28.58
CA THR A 204 -33.60 69.45 28.15
C THR A 204 -33.93 70.91 27.89
N MET A 205 -34.42 71.22 26.68
CA MET A 205 -34.81 72.60 26.34
C MET A 205 -35.90 73.07 27.32
N PRO A 206 -35.81 74.33 27.80
CA PRO A 206 -36.83 74.88 28.70
C PRO A 206 -38.20 74.80 28.04
N GLN A 207 -39.17 74.27 28.76
CA GLN A 207 -40.57 74.23 28.34
C GLN A 207 -41.07 75.68 28.27
N ILE A 208 -41.60 76.08 27.12
CA ILE A 208 -42.24 77.38 26.94
C ILE A 208 -43.72 77.16 27.25
N ASP A 209 -44.19 77.73 28.35
CA ASP A 209 -45.60 77.80 28.76
C ASP A 209 -46.46 78.63 27.78
#